data_AF-A0A6S5RPB0-F1
#
_entry.id   AF-A0A6S5RPB0-F1
#
_cell.length_a   1.000
_cell.length_b   1.000
_cell.length_c   1.000
_cell.angle_alpha   90.00
_cell.angle_beta   90.00
_cell.angle_gamma   90.00
#
_symmetry.space_group_name_H-M   'P 1'
#
loop_
_entity.id
_entity.type
_entity.pdbx_description
1 polymer ?
#
loop_
_entity_poly.entity_id
_entity_poly.type
_entity_poly.pdbx_seq_one_letter_code
_entity_poly.pdbx_strand_id
1 'polypeptide(L)'
;MPDATLLPRPHQDLLLRDIRAPEQTLFDTAPLNDPLRFPTLEDFSDEVLDVRRDSPPEACRDLGNYRLVQATHLVQRIRDELEADGNPHAAHQRERLLSGLEALLMDAYLMFARSQPGIAPVPRKPVA
;
A
#
# COMPACT_ATOMS: atom_id res chain seq x y z
N MET A 1 -15.02 44.35 39.52
CA MET A 1 -14.45 43.19 38.81
C MET A 1 -15.25 41.96 39.20
N PRO A 2 -16.22 41.49 38.40
CA PRO A 2 -16.84 40.19 38.64
C PRO A 2 -16.30 39.11 37.69
N ASP A 3 -16.18 37.90 38.24
CA ASP A 3 -15.70 36.67 37.62
C ASP A 3 -16.51 36.22 36.39
N ALA A 4 -15.79 35.79 35.36
CA ALA A 4 -16.34 35.16 34.16
C ALA A 4 -16.32 33.64 34.33
N THR A 5 -17.36 33.10 34.94
CA THR A 5 -17.74 31.68 34.80
C THR A 5 -19.15 31.65 34.23
N LEU A 6 -19.30 30.98 33.08
CA LEU A 6 -20.48 30.23 32.60
C LEU A 6 -20.57 30.30 31.06
N LEU A 7 -19.99 29.31 30.40
CA LEU A 7 -20.45 28.88 29.08
C LEU A 7 -20.77 27.38 29.17
N PRO A 8 -22.04 26.95 29.09
CA PRO A 8 -22.34 25.55 28.89
C PRO A 8 -22.08 25.20 27.42
N ARG A 9 -21.17 24.25 27.16
CA ARG A 9 -20.97 23.66 25.84
C ARG A 9 -21.95 22.50 25.60
N PRO A 10 -22.30 22.22 24.33
CA PRO A 10 -23.49 21.46 23.98
C PRO A 10 -23.36 19.97 24.25
N HIS A 11 -24.51 19.37 24.57
CA HIS A 11 -24.75 17.94 24.70
C HIS A 11 -24.14 17.14 23.54
N GLN A 12 -23.17 16.28 23.83
CA GLN A 12 -22.68 15.21 22.94
C GLN A 12 -23.37 13.88 23.25
N ASP A 13 -24.69 13.92 23.49
CA ASP A 13 -25.52 12.71 23.62
C ASP A 13 -25.87 12.15 22.24
N LEU A 14 -24.88 11.75 21.42
CA LEU A 14 -25.17 11.12 20.14
C LEU A 14 -24.02 10.25 19.56
N LEU A 15 -23.31 9.47 20.38
CA LEU A 15 -22.41 8.41 19.86
C LEU A 15 -22.44 7.15 20.73
N LEU A 16 -23.63 6.64 21.04
CA LEU A 16 -23.79 5.43 21.84
C LEU A 16 -24.87 4.48 21.30
N ARG A 17 -24.85 4.24 19.99
CA ARG A 17 -25.44 3.11 19.25
C ARG A 17 -24.67 3.06 17.91
N ASP A 18 -23.68 2.20 17.71
CA ASP A 18 -23.86 0.76 17.58
C ASP A 18 -22.65 0.00 18.13
N ILE A 19 -22.86 -0.64 19.29
CA ILE A 19 -22.01 -1.70 19.81
C ILE A 19 -22.71 -3.02 19.48
N ARG A 20 -22.43 -3.57 18.30
CA ARG A 20 -22.61 -4.98 17.89
C ARG A 20 -21.89 -5.13 16.54
N ALA A 21 -20.94 -6.04 16.33
CA ALA A 21 -20.70 -7.34 16.95
C ALA A 21 -19.21 -7.74 16.87
N PRO A 22 -18.72 -8.64 17.74
CA PRO A 22 -17.53 -9.42 17.47
C PRO A 22 -17.95 -10.67 16.70
N GLU A 23 -17.84 -10.64 15.37
CA GLU A 23 -17.94 -11.84 14.55
C GLU A 23 -16.58 -12.06 13.90
N GLN A 24 -15.67 -12.63 14.69
CA GLN A 24 -14.57 -13.44 14.19
C GLN A 24 -15.17 -14.71 13.57
N THR A 25 -15.72 -14.62 12.36
CA THR A 25 -16.24 -15.80 11.66
C THR A 25 -16.37 -15.50 10.18
N LEU A 26 -15.29 -15.78 9.46
CA LEU A 26 -15.21 -16.46 8.18
C LEU A 26 -14.00 -15.90 7.45
N PHE A 27 -12.91 -16.66 7.45
CA PHE A 27 -12.12 -16.80 6.23
C PHE A 27 -13.04 -17.42 5.19
N ASP A 28 -13.96 -16.61 4.67
CA ASP A 28 -14.85 -17.02 3.61
C ASP A 28 -13.92 -17.22 2.43
N THR A 29 -13.90 -18.46 1.98
CA THR A 29 -13.36 -18.91 0.71
C THR A 29 -14.06 -18.12 -0.39
N ALA A 30 -13.66 -16.86 -0.58
CA ALA A 30 -14.03 -16.12 -1.76
C ALA A 30 -13.56 -16.96 -2.95
N PRO A 31 -14.40 -17.15 -3.98
CA PRO A 31 -13.98 -17.88 -5.16
C PRO A 31 -12.69 -17.23 -5.66
N LEU A 32 -11.71 -18.07 -6.03
CA LEU A 32 -10.37 -17.73 -6.52
C LEU A 32 -10.33 -16.72 -7.70
N ASN A 33 -11.46 -16.11 -8.08
CA ASN A 33 -11.64 -15.16 -9.16
C ASN A 33 -12.75 -14.15 -8.84
N ASP A 34 -12.61 -13.34 -7.77
CA ASP A 34 -13.27 -12.04 -7.74
C ASP A 34 -12.36 -11.02 -8.47
N PRO A 35 -12.69 -10.58 -9.70
CA PRO A 35 -11.87 -9.62 -10.44
C PRO A 35 -11.79 -8.23 -9.77
N LEU A 36 -12.57 -7.98 -8.71
CA LEU A 36 -12.58 -6.72 -7.95
C LEU A 36 -11.79 -6.78 -6.64
N ARG A 37 -11.25 -7.96 -6.27
CA ARG A 37 -10.37 -8.12 -5.10
C ARG A 37 -9.04 -7.41 -5.36
N PHE A 38 -8.57 -6.64 -4.37
CA PHE A 38 -7.19 -6.13 -4.38
C PHE A 38 -6.19 -7.28 -4.28
N PRO A 39 -5.10 -7.26 -5.06
CA PRO A 39 -4.08 -8.30 -5.00
C PRO A 39 -3.36 -8.28 -3.65
N THR A 40 -3.00 -9.47 -3.19
CA THR A 40 -2.24 -9.80 -1.99
C THR A 40 -0.91 -10.42 -2.38
N LEU A 41 0.02 -10.55 -1.43
CA LEU A 41 1.36 -11.09 -1.73
C LEU A 41 1.32 -12.55 -2.24
N GLU A 42 0.31 -13.32 -1.82
CA GLU A 42 0.11 -14.73 -2.20
C GLU A 42 -0.37 -14.89 -3.65
N ASP A 43 -0.84 -13.82 -4.29
CA ASP A 43 -1.28 -13.84 -5.68
C ASP A 43 -0.11 -13.80 -6.68
N PHE A 44 1.13 -13.64 -6.20
CA PHE A 44 2.34 -13.56 -7.02
C PHE A 44 3.22 -14.81 -6.83
N SER A 45 3.78 -15.32 -7.93
CA SER A 45 4.79 -16.38 -7.88
C SER A 45 6.08 -15.87 -7.23
N ASP A 46 6.79 -16.74 -6.50
CA ASP A 46 8.11 -16.41 -5.92
C ASP A 46 9.12 -15.96 -6.98
N GLU A 47 8.98 -16.45 -8.22
CA GLU A 47 9.80 -16.08 -9.38
C GLU A 47 9.72 -14.57 -9.70
N VAL A 48 8.70 -13.86 -9.20
CA VAL A 48 8.59 -12.40 -9.37
C VAL A 48 9.79 -11.66 -8.76
N LEU A 49 10.47 -12.26 -7.78
CA LEU A 49 11.66 -11.70 -7.14
C LEU A 49 12.93 -11.87 -7.99
N ASP A 50 12.91 -12.77 -8.97
CA ASP A 50 14.06 -13.10 -9.83
C ASP A 50 14.13 -12.22 -11.09
N VAL A 51 13.33 -11.16 -11.17
CA VAL A 51 13.30 -10.24 -12.31
C VAL A 51 14.63 -9.50 -12.46
N ARG A 52 15.21 -9.60 -13.65
CA ARG A 52 16.48 -9.01 -14.04
C ARG A 52 16.27 -7.85 -15.01
N ARG A 53 17.36 -7.17 -15.36
CA ARG A 53 17.35 -6.04 -16.30
C ARG A 53 16.87 -6.43 -17.70
N ASP A 54 17.10 -7.67 -18.11
CA ASP A 54 16.76 -8.26 -19.40
C ASP A 54 15.46 -9.06 -19.37
N SER A 55 14.74 -9.06 -18.24
CA SER A 55 13.43 -9.69 -18.13
C SER A 55 12.40 -9.04 -19.05
N PRO A 56 11.39 -9.82 -19.50
CA PRO A 56 10.35 -9.29 -20.36
C PRO A 56 9.53 -8.19 -19.67
N PRO A 57 8.88 -7.29 -20.44
CA PRO A 57 8.09 -6.19 -19.90
C PRO A 57 7.01 -6.65 -18.92
N GLU A 58 6.37 -7.80 -19.17
CA GLU A 58 5.33 -8.37 -18.32
C GLU A 58 5.89 -8.74 -16.94
N ALA A 59 7.05 -9.39 -16.89
CA ALA A 59 7.70 -9.75 -15.62
C ALA A 59 8.09 -8.49 -14.81
N CYS A 60 8.55 -7.43 -15.48
CA CYS A 60 8.77 -6.14 -14.82
C CYS A 60 7.45 -5.59 -14.27
N ARG A 61 6.36 -5.65 -15.03
CA ARG A 61 5.05 -5.18 -14.57
C ARG A 61 4.58 -5.93 -13.33
N ASP A 62 4.74 -7.26 -13.31
CA ASP A 62 4.33 -8.09 -12.19
C ASP A 62 5.16 -7.82 -10.93
N LEU A 63 6.48 -7.62 -11.07
CA LEU A 63 7.30 -7.15 -9.94
C LEU A 63 6.89 -5.75 -9.46
N GLY A 64 6.54 -4.84 -10.37
CA GLY A 64 6.00 -3.53 -10.01
C GLY A 64 4.74 -3.65 -9.16
N ASN A 65 3.79 -4.49 -9.59
CA ASN A 65 2.56 -4.77 -8.85
C ASN A 65 2.86 -5.38 -7.47
N TYR A 66 3.76 -6.37 -7.40
CA TYR A 66 4.18 -7.00 -6.15
C TYR A 66 4.76 -5.98 -5.16
N ARG A 67 5.62 -5.07 -5.62
CA ARG A 67 6.20 -3.98 -4.79
C ARG A 67 5.13 -3.03 -4.26
N LEU A 68 4.09 -2.72 -5.04
CA LEU A 68 2.96 -1.93 -4.57
C LEU A 68 2.17 -2.63 -3.46
N VAL A 69 1.94 -3.94 -3.56
CA VAL A 69 1.28 -4.71 -2.50
C VAL A 69 2.14 -4.72 -1.23
N GLN A 70 3.46 -4.92 -1.34
CA GLN A 70 4.38 -4.77 -0.21
C GLN A 70 4.28 -3.37 0.43
N ALA A 71 4.20 -2.32 -0.38
CA ALA A 71 4.03 -0.95 0.10
C ALA A 71 2.71 -0.76 0.88
N THR A 72 1.61 -1.36 0.42
CA THR A 72 0.33 -1.34 1.14
C THR A 72 0.43 -2.01 2.51
N HIS A 73 1.07 -3.18 2.60
CA HIS A 73 1.32 -3.83 3.89
C HIS A 73 2.20 -2.97 4.81
N LEU A 74 3.21 -2.30 4.27
CA LEU A 74 4.09 -1.43 5.04
C LEU A 74 3.36 -0.19 5.56
N VAL A 75 2.46 0.39 4.77
CA VAL A 75 1.57 1.48 5.22
C VAL A 75 0.70 1.05 6.39
N GLN A 76 0.13 -0.17 6.34
CA GLN A 76 -0.67 -0.66 7.46
C GLN A 76 0.18 -0.81 8.71
N ARG A 77 1.38 -1.40 8.60
CA ARG A 77 2.32 -1.49 9.71
C ARG A 77 2.70 -0.12 10.29
N ILE A 78 2.90 0.89 9.46
CA ILE A 78 3.18 2.26 9.92
C ILE A 78 1.99 2.80 10.73
N ARG A 79 0.75 2.53 10.33
CA ARG A 79 -0.45 2.94 11.10
C ARG A 79 -0.49 2.23 12.45
N ASP A 80 -0.26 0.93 12.47
CA ASP A 80 -0.27 0.14 13.70
C ASP A 80 0.82 0.61 14.69
N GLU A 81 2.01 0.97 14.18
CA GLU A 81 3.10 1.52 15.01
C GLU A 81 2.81 2.94 15.54
N LEU A 82 1.92 3.70 14.90
CA LEU A 82 1.52 5.03 15.36
C LEU A 82 0.52 5.00 16.50
N GLU A 83 -0.30 3.95 16.56
CA GLU A 83 -1.28 3.75 17.63
C GLU A 83 -0.62 3.20 18.91
N ALA A 84 0.58 2.61 18.78
CA ALA A 84 1.36 2.09 19.89
C ALA A 84 2.14 3.20 20.63
N ASP A 85 1.47 3.91 21.53
CA ASP A 85 2.08 4.96 22.35
C ASP A 85 3.15 4.43 23.34
N GLY A 86 4.28 5.15 23.47
CA GLY A 86 5.22 4.97 24.58
C GLY A 86 6.59 4.34 24.27
N ASN A 87 6.95 4.06 23.00
CA ASN A 87 8.26 3.51 22.67
C ASN A 87 9.30 4.61 22.34
N PRO A 88 10.38 4.79 23.13
CA PRO A 88 11.43 5.78 22.83
C PRO A 88 12.20 5.49 21.54
N HIS A 89 12.11 4.28 20.98
CA HIS A 89 12.67 3.91 19.67
C HIS A 89 11.67 4.11 18.52
N ALA A 90 10.45 4.56 18.79
CA ALA A 90 9.39 4.71 17.79
C ALA A 90 9.78 5.65 16.65
N ALA A 91 10.49 6.75 16.95
CA ALA A 91 10.91 7.70 15.91
C ALA A 91 11.89 7.07 14.90
N HIS A 92 12.91 6.36 15.40
CA HIS A 92 13.91 5.73 14.54
C HIS A 92 13.34 4.55 13.75
N GLN A 93 12.47 3.77 14.40
CA GLN A 93 11.75 2.67 13.76
C GLN A 93 10.80 3.20 12.67
N ARG A 94 10.04 4.27 12.95
CA ARG A 94 9.13 4.91 11.99
C ARG A 94 9.90 5.45 10.78
N GLU A 95 11.04 6.09 10.99
CA GLU A 95 11.88 6.56 9.89
C GLU A 95 12.32 5.39 8.99
N ARG A 96 12.74 4.26 9.58
CA ARG A 96 13.10 3.06 8.81
C ARG A 96 11.93 2.51 8.00
N LEU A 97 10.72 2.50 8.54
CA LEU A 97 9.53 2.08 7.80
C LEU A 97 9.21 3.03 6.65
N LEU A 98 9.33 4.35 6.86
CA LEU A 98 9.11 5.35 5.82
C LEU A 98 10.15 5.24 4.70
N SER A 99 11.44 5.06 5.03
CA SER A 99 12.47 4.82 4.03
C SER A 99 12.21 3.52 3.26
N GLY A 100 11.75 2.47 3.93
CA GLY A 100 11.34 1.22 3.28
C GLY A 100 10.17 1.42 2.31
N LEU A 101 9.20 2.26 2.68
CA LEU A 101 8.05 2.59 1.84
C LEU A 101 8.50 3.35 0.58
N GLU A 102 9.35 4.36 0.75
CA GLU A 102 9.91 5.11 -0.37
C GLU A 102 10.67 4.20 -1.34
N ALA A 103 11.50 3.28 -0.83
CA ALA A 103 12.23 2.34 -1.65
C ALA A 103 11.30 1.42 -2.47
N LEU A 104 10.24 0.89 -1.85
CA LEU A 104 9.25 0.05 -2.55
C LEU A 104 8.51 0.82 -3.64
N LEU A 105 8.14 2.08 -3.38
CA LEU A 105 7.46 2.93 -4.36
C LEU A 105 8.38 3.30 -5.53
N MET A 106 9.65 3.60 -5.25
CA MET A 106 10.64 3.89 -6.29
C MET A 106 10.95 2.66 -7.14
N ASP A 107 11.09 1.49 -6.51
CA ASP A 107 11.27 0.22 -7.22
C ASP A 107 10.07 -0.08 -8.13
N ALA A 108 8.85 0.06 -7.62
CA ALA A 108 7.63 -0.13 -8.42
C ALA A 108 7.60 0.81 -9.63
N TYR A 109 7.91 2.09 -9.43
CA TYR A 109 8.00 3.07 -10.52
C TYR A 109 9.00 2.64 -11.59
N LEU A 110 10.21 2.24 -11.19
CA LEU A 110 11.25 1.80 -12.12
C LEU A 110 10.84 0.53 -12.88
N MET A 111 10.14 -0.39 -12.22
CA MET A 111 9.61 -1.60 -12.86
C MET A 111 8.53 -1.27 -13.89
N PHE A 112 7.60 -0.37 -13.58
CA PHE A 112 6.59 0.07 -14.54
C PHE A 112 7.20 0.82 -15.72
N ALA A 113 8.19 1.66 -15.49
CA ALA A 113 8.92 2.33 -16.56
C ALA A 113 9.58 1.33 -17.53
N ARG A 114 10.12 0.22 -17.00
CA ARG A 114 10.70 -0.87 -17.82
C ARG A 114 9.64 -1.74 -18.50
N SER A 115 8.45 -1.83 -17.94
CA SER A 115 7.33 -2.59 -18.53
C SER A 115 6.68 -1.89 -19.72
N GLN A 116 6.98 -0.60 -19.96
CA GLN A 116 6.42 0.08 -21.12
C GLN A 116 7.04 -0.50 -22.39
N PRO A 117 6.24 -0.83 -23.42
CA PRO A 117 6.77 -1.27 -24.70
C PRO A 117 7.70 -0.18 -25.22
N GLY A 118 8.97 -0.54 -25.42
CA GLY A 118 9.94 0.38 -25.99
C GLY A 118 9.34 0.95 -27.27
N ILE A 119 9.25 2.28 -27.36
CA ILE A 119 8.85 2.95 -28.60
C ILE A 119 9.92 2.57 -29.63
N ALA A 120 9.65 1.51 -30.39
CA ALA A 120 10.53 1.10 -31.47
C ALA A 120 10.65 2.29 -32.42
N PRO A 121 11.85 2.76 -32.75
CA PRO A 121 12.00 3.83 -33.71
C PRO A 121 11.34 3.37 -35.01
N VAL A 122 10.36 4.14 -35.49
CA VAL A 122 9.68 3.90 -36.76
C VAL A 122 10.75 3.71 -37.83
N PRO A 123 10.79 2.57 -38.56
CA PRO A 123 11.75 2.40 -39.63
C PRO A 123 11.51 3.50 -40.65
N ARG A 124 12.47 4.43 -40.78
CA ARG A 124 12.43 5.46 -41.81
C ARG A 124 12.41 4.73 -43.15
N LYS A 125 11.27 4.75 -43.84
CA LYS A 125 11.18 4.27 -45.22
C LYS A 125 12.21 5.05 -46.04
N PRO A 126 13.07 4.39 -46.84
CA PRO A 126 13.89 5.11 -47.80
C PRO A 126 12.95 5.82 -48.77
N VAL A 127 13.12 7.14 -48.88
CA VAL A 127 12.48 7.93 -49.92
C VAL A 127 13.13 7.50 -51.23
N ALA A 128 12.33 6.91 -52.11
CA ALA A 128 12.72 6.57 -53.48
C ALA A 128 12.72 7.83 -54.36
#